data_AF-A0A9D7E392-F1
#
_entry.id   AF-A0A9D7E392-F1
#
_cell.length_a   1.000
_cell.length_b   1.000
_cell.length_c   1.000
_cell.angle_alpha   90.00
_cell.angle_beta   90.00
_cell.angle_gamma   90.00
#
_symmetry.space_group_name_H-M   'P 1'
#
loop_
_entity.id
_entity.type
_entity.pdbx_description
1 polymer ?
#
loop_
_entity_poly.entity_id
_entity_poly.type
_entity_poly.pdbx_seq_one_letter_code
_entity_poly.pdbx_strand_id
1 'polypeptide(L)'
;MTNGSLDASFSFDGKVIMDFTLGQDWAHSVSLSSTGDIYIVGGFELSNQDRGFLVGRLNSDGTLDNNFGNQGRKVIPLRARRSLRWVGFEPLTIKTASSSLAPTL
;
A
#
# COMPACT_ATOMS: atom_id res chain seq x y z
N MET A 1 -25.73 -4.80 -1.84
CA MET A 1 -24.97 -3.92 -2.75
C MET A 1 -24.99 -4.59 -4.12
N THR A 2 -25.84 -4.16 -5.05
CA THR A 2 -26.18 -5.03 -6.22
C THR A 2 -26.53 -4.29 -7.52
N ASN A 3 -26.36 -2.97 -7.57
CA ASN A 3 -26.73 -2.12 -8.71
C ASN A 3 -25.55 -1.28 -9.23
N GLY A 4 -24.31 -1.62 -8.86
CA GLY A 4 -23.13 -0.83 -9.22
C GLY A 4 -23.04 0.53 -8.50
N SER A 5 -23.90 0.80 -7.52
CA SER A 5 -23.73 1.96 -6.64
C SER A 5 -22.48 1.81 -5.78
N LEU A 6 -21.85 2.95 -5.49
CA LEU A 6 -20.76 3.03 -4.53
C LEU A 6 -21.21 2.49 -3.17
N ASP A 7 -20.33 1.74 -2.51
CA ASP A 7 -20.56 1.24 -1.16
C ASP A 7 -20.29 2.35 -0.15
N ALA A 8 -21.33 3.03 0.32
CA ALA A 8 -21.20 4.14 1.27
C ALA A 8 -20.56 3.76 2.62
N SER A 9 -20.43 2.46 2.93
CA SER A 9 -19.67 2.04 4.13
C SER A 9 -18.15 2.16 3.95
N PHE A 10 -17.68 2.26 2.70
CA PHE A 10 -16.27 2.45 2.38
C PHE A 10 -15.89 3.94 2.40
N SER A 11 -15.02 4.37 3.30
CA SER A 11 -14.56 5.77 3.42
C SER A 11 -15.72 6.80 3.47
N PHE A 12 -16.89 6.40 3.99
CA PHE A 12 -18.12 7.18 4.16
C PHE A 12 -18.89 7.57 2.88
N ASP A 13 -18.23 7.69 1.73
CA ASP A 13 -18.84 8.08 0.45
C ASP A 13 -18.61 7.05 -0.69
N GLY A 14 -18.02 5.91 -0.34
CA GLY A 14 -17.73 4.78 -1.22
C GLY A 14 -16.50 4.94 -2.09
N LYS A 15 -15.63 5.90 -1.78
CA LYS A 15 -14.37 6.11 -2.49
C LYS A 15 -13.34 6.76 -1.58
N VAL A 16 -12.08 6.67 -1.99
CA VAL A 16 -10.99 7.41 -1.35
C VAL A 16 -10.11 8.01 -2.43
N ILE A 17 -9.69 9.25 -2.23
CA ILE A 17 -8.77 9.95 -3.15
C ILE A 17 -7.49 10.19 -2.38
N MET A 18 -6.39 9.67 -2.93
CA MET A 18 -5.05 9.85 -2.39
C MET A 18 -4.20 10.58 -3.40
N ASP A 19 -3.73 11.75 -2.99
CA ASP A 19 -2.70 12.49 -3.72
C ASP A 19 -1.34 12.14 -3.10
N PHE A 20 -0.44 11.55 -3.89
CA PHE A 20 0.87 11.11 -3.43
C PHE A 20 1.96 12.12 -3.79
N THR A 21 1.84 12.78 -4.92
CA THR A 21 2.86 13.69 -5.45
C THR A 21 2.26 14.96 -6.05
N LEU A 22 3.10 15.91 -6.48
CA LEU A 22 2.63 17.07 -7.24
C LEU A 22 2.49 16.76 -8.75
N GLY A 23 2.73 15.51 -9.15
CA GLY A 23 2.74 15.05 -10.52
C GLY A 23 1.52 14.19 -10.87
N GLN A 24 1.69 13.33 -11.87
CA GLN A 24 0.69 12.32 -12.20
C GLN A 24 0.92 11.08 -11.35
N ASP A 25 -0.15 10.60 -10.72
CA ASP A 25 -0.18 9.38 -9.94
C ASP A 25 -1.09 8.34 -10.63
N TRP A 26 -0.65 7.08 -10.66
CA TRP A 26 -1.43 5.97 -11.22
C TRP A 26 -1.50 4.82 -10.22
N ALA A 27 -2.70 4.29 -9.99
CA ALA A 27 -2.89 3.02 -9.28
C ALA A 27 -2.86 1.86 -10.29
N HIS A 28 -2.02 0.85 -10.03
CA HIS A 28 -1.85 -0.30 -10.91
C HIS A 28 -2.40 -1.60 -10.32
N SER A 29 -2.38 -1.75 -9.00
CA SER A 29 -2.86 -2.96 -8.33
C SER A 29 -3.36 -2.67 -6.94
N VAL A 30 -4.26 -3.54 -6.48
CA VAL A 30 -4.76 -3.59 -5.11
C VAL A 30 -4.51 -4.97 -4.51
N SER A 31 -4.24 -5.04 -3.22
CA SER A 31 -4.12 -6.29 -2.45
C SER A 31 -4.81 -6.14 -1.10
N LEU A 32 -5.39 -7.23 -0.63
CA LEU A 32 -5.99 -7.33 0.70
C LEU A 32 -5.09 -8.17 1.61
N SER A 33 -4.84 -7.71 2.84
CA SER A 33 -4.21 -8.55 3.86
C SER A 33 -5.23 -9.50 4.50
N SER A 34 -4.75 -10.50 5.24
CA SER A 34 -5.60 -11.38 6.04
C SER A 34 -6.35 -10.66 7.17
N THR A 35 -5.88 -9.48 7.57
CA THR A 35 -6.53 -8.61 8.57
C THR A 35 -7.55 -7.65 7.95
N GLY A 36 -7.66 -7.62 6.62
CA GLY A 36 -8.60 -6.78 5.89
C GLY A 36 -8.03 -5.42 5.45
N ASP A 37 -6.77 -5.12 5.74
CA ASP A 37 -6.13 -3.90 5.26
C ASP A 37 -5.97 -3.93 3.74
N ILE A 38 -6.09 -2.76 3.13
CA ILE A 38 -6.06 -2.61 1.69
C ILE A 38 -4.78 -1.90 1.28
N TYR A 39 -3.98 -2.54 0.43
CA TYR A 39 -2.78 -1.97 -0.13
C TYR A 39 -3.02 -1.62 -1.59
N ILE A 40 -2.75 -0.36 -1.95
CA ILE A 40 -2.80 0.13 -3.32
C ILE A 40 -1.36 0.40 -3.74
N VAL A 41 -0.96 -0.15 -4.89
CA VAL A 41 0.37 0.07 -5.45
C VAL A 41 0.28 0.65 -6.85
N GLY A 42 1.25 1.48 -7.18
CA GLY A 42 1.19 2.28 -8.38
C GLY A 42 2.52 2.93 -8.74
N GLY A 43 2.45 3.85 -9.70
CA GLY A 43 3.59 4.66 -10.12
C GLY A 43 3.25 6.14 -10.06
N PHE A 44 4.29 6.97 -10.11
CA PHE A 44 4.12 8.41 -10.31
C PHE A 44 5.12 8.93 -11.34
N GLU A 45 4.81 10.10 -11.90
CA GLU A 45 5.70 10.90 -12.75
C GLU A 45 5.56 12.38 -12.41
N LEU A 46 6.70 13.01 -12.09
CA LEU A 46 6.79 14.44 -11.81
C LEU A 46 7.06 15.23 -13.09
N SER A 47 6.87 16.55 -13.04
CA SER A 47 7.10 17.46 -14.18
C SER A 47 8.54 17.45 -14.71
N ASN A 48 9.51 17.13 -13.85
CA ASN A 48 10.92 16.97 -14.22
C ASN A 48 11.24 15.56 -14.78
N GLN A 49 10.23 14.74 -15.07
CA GLN A 49 10.33 13.35 -15.53
C GLN A 49 10.88 12.36 -14.49
N ASP A 50 11.03 12.78 -13.22
CA ASP A 50 11.32 11.84 -12.14
C ASP A 50 10.12 10.91 -11.94
N ARG A 51 10.41 9.63 -11.75
CA ARG A 51 9.41 8.59 -11.58
C ARG A 51 9.70 7.75 -10.35
N GLY A 52 8.71 7.02 -9.90
CA GLY A 52 8.88 6.04 -8.85
C GLY A 52 7.60 5.28 -8.56
N PHE A 53 7.53 4.71 -7.37
CA PHE A 53 6.39 3.94 -6.91
C PHE A 53 5.67 4.66 -5.79
N LEU A 54 4.38 4.39 -5.73
CA LEU A 54 3.53 4.77 -4.62
C LEU A 54 2.93 3.51 -3.99
N VAL A 55 2.76 3.57 -2.67
CA VAL A 55 2.04 2.59 -1.87
C VAL A 55 1.08 3.32 -0.96
N GLY A 56 -0.21 3.12 -1.16
CA GLY A 56 -1.27 3.54 -0.26
C GLY A 56 -1.70 2.40 0.64
N ARG A 57 -2.05 2.70 1.90
CA ARG A 57 -2.70 1.75 2.80
C ARG A 57 -3.99 2.34 3.35
N LEU A 58 -5.05 1.55 3.29
CA LEU A 58 -6.34 1.83 3.90
C LEU A 58 -6.66 0.74 4.94
N ASN A 59 -7.44 1.10 5.93
CA ASN A 59 -8.11 0.15 6.81
C ASN A 59 -9.18 -0.63 6.02
N SER A 60 -9.74 -1.67 6.62
CA SER A 60 -10.76 -2.52 5.99
C SER A 60 -12.06 -1.80 5.64
N ASP A 61 -12.34 -0.67 6.29
CA ASP A 61 -13.47 0.23 6.00
C ASP A 61 -13.14 1.28 4.93
N GLY A 62 -11.97 1.20 4.28
CA GLY A 62 -11.55 2.13 3.25
C GLY A 62 -11.00 3.47 3.76
N THR A 63 -11.00 3.72 5.07
CA THR A 63 -10.38 4.92 5.64
C THR A 63 -8.86 4.85 5.55
N LEU A 64 -8.19 6.02 5.46
CA LEU A 64 -6.73 6.08 5.41
C LEU A 64 -6.09 5.55 6.71
N ASP A 65 -5.12 4.64 6.57
CA ASP A 65 -4.29 4.22 7.70
C ASP A 65 -3.23 5.30 8.00
N ASN A 66 -3.56 6.23 8.90
CA ASN A 66 -2.66 7.33 9.24
C ASN A 66 -1.34 6.88 9.90
N ASN A 67 -1.22 5.62 10.32
CA ASN A 67 0.01 5.07 10.89
C ASN A 67 0.95 4.50 9.82
N PHE A 68 0.51 4.43 8.56
CA PHE A 68 1.33 3.96 7.45
C PHE A 68 2.02 5.12 6.72
N GLY A 69 3.35 5.13 6.72
CA GLY A 69 4.14 6.13 5.99
C GLY A 69 3.82 7.57 6.41
N ASN A 70 3.48 8.42 5.44
CA ASN A 70 2.95 9.76 5.68
C ASN A 70 1.44 9.76 5.44
N GLN A 71 0.66 9.56 6.50
CA GLN A 71 -0.80 9.61 6.47
C GLN A 71 -1.39 8.65 5.41
N GLY A 72 -1.09 7.35 5.53
CA GLY A 72 -1.57 6.31 4.61
C GLY A 72 -0.77 6.17 3.32
N ARG A 73 0.31 6.93 3.13
CA ARG A 73 1.02 7.03 1.84
C ARG A 73 2.51 6.82 1.98
N LYS A 74 3.10 6.10 1.03
CA LYS A 74 4.54 5.97 0.88
C LYS A 74 4.94 6.20 -0.58
N VAL A 75 5.88 7.10 -0.80
CA VAL A 75 6.50 7.35 -2.10
C VAL A 75 7.92 6.81 -2.10
N ILE A 76 8.29 6.12 -3.17
CA ILE A 76 9.61 5.51 -3.36
C ILE A 76 10.18 6.03 -4.69
N PRO A 77 11.00 7.09 -4.67
CA PRO A 77 11.61 7.63 -5.87
C PRO A 77 12.60 6.64 -6.49
N LEU A 78 12.55 6.48 -7.81
CA LEU A 78 13.61 5.80 -8.55
C LEU A 78 14.60 6.83 -9.06
N ARG A 79 15.80 6.83 -8.49
CA ARG A 79 16.93 7.56 -9.06
C ARG A 79 17.40 6.77 -10.30
N ALA A 80 16.97 7.21 -11.49
CA ALA A 80 17.13 6.62 -12.84
C ALA A 80 15.96 5.72 -13.33
N ARG A 81 15.81 5.60 -14.67
CA ARG A 81 14.80 4.79 -15.39
C ARG A 81 14.92 3.30 -15.06
N ARG A 82 14.44 2.92 -13.87
CA ARG A 82 14.40 1.54 -13.41
C ARG A 82 12.96 1.07 -13.41
N SER A 83 12.78 -0.23 -13.61
CA SER A 83 11.48 -0.88 -13.45
C SER A 83 11.56 -1.73 -12.19
N LEU A 84 10.63 -1.52 -11.27
CA LEU A 84 10.40 -2.45 -10.17
C LEU A 84 9.46 -3.53 -10.71
N ARG A 85 9.87 -4.80 -10.58
CA ARG A 85 9.07 -5.92 -11.07
C ARG A 85 8.15 -6.50 -10.00
N TRP A 86 8.50 -6.33 -8.71
CA TRP A 86 7.72 -6.86 -7.60
C TRP A 86 7.82 -5.96 -6.36
N VAL A 87 6.70 -5.82 -5.66
CA VAL A 87 6.62 -5.41 -4.24
C VAL A 87 6.11 -6.62 -3.47
N GLY A 88 6.87 -7.10 -2.50
CA GLY A 88 6.40 -8.08 -1.53
C GLY A 88 5.93 -7.36 -0.27
N PHE A 89 4.74 -7.70 0.21
CA PHE A 89 4.29 -7.32 1.55
C PHE A 89 4.51 -8.54 2.44
N GLU A 90 5.20 -8.38 3.58
CA GLU A 90 5.29 -9.47 4.54
C GLU A 90 3.92 -9.69 5.18
N PRO A 91 3.37 -10.92 5.18
CA PRO A 91 2.27 -11.25 6.08
C PRO A 91 2.78 -11.06 7.51
N LEU A 92 1.98 -10.44 8.37
CA LEU A 92 2.20 -10.39 9.82
C LEU A 92 2.16 -11.80 10.42
N THR A 93 3.17 -12.63 10.14
CA THR A 93 3.46 -13.83 10.91
C THR A 93 4.71 -13.50 11.70
N ILE A 94 4.55 -13.42 13.02
CA ILE A 94 5.68 -13.36 13.94
C ILE A 94 6.57 -14.55 13.59
N LYS A 95 7.74 -14.32 13.00
CA LYS A 95 8.82 -15.28 13.06
C LYS A 95 9.22 -15.34 14.52
N THR A 96 8.54 -16.18 15.29
CA THR A 96 9.12 -16.64 16.53
C THR A 96 10.39 -17.36 16.08
N ALA A 97 11.53 -16.74 16.33
CA ALA A 97 12.73 -17.50 16.51
C ALA A 97 12.39 -18.46 17.65
N SER A 98 12.05 -19.70 17.32
CA SER A 98 12.08 -20.75 18.32
C SER A 98 13.55 -20.85 18.70
N SER A 99 13.89 -20.23 19.83
CA SER A 99 15.18 -20.41 20.46
C SER A 99 15.23 -21.88 20.91
N SER A 100 15.70 -22.77 20.04
CA SER A 100 16.10 -24.11 20.48
C SER A 100 17.42 -23.95 21.23
N LEU A 101 17.33 -23.76 22.54
CA LEU A 101 18.48 -23.89 23.42
C LEU A 101 18.98 -25.34 23.41
N ALA A 102 20.31 -25.45 23.22
CA ALA A 102 21.27 -26.51 23.50
C ALA A 102 21.20 -27.85 22.74
N PRO A 103 22.32 -28.31 22.14
CA PRO A 103 22.73 -29.69 22.29
C PRO A 103 23.43 -29.85 23.65
N THR A 104 22.84 -30.65 24.52
CA THR A 104 23.58 -31.40 25.54
C THR A 104 24.43 -32.44 24.83
N LEU A 105 25.75 -32.28 24.89
CA LEU A 105 26.76 -33.23 25.38
C LEU A 105 28.15 -32.60 25.23
#